data_AF-A0A7W0YDD0-F1
#
_entry.id   AF-A0A7W0YDD0-F1
#
_cell.length_a   1.000
_cell.length_b   1.000
_cell.length_c   1.000
_cell.angle_alpha   90.00
_cell.angle_beta   90.00
_cell.angle_gamma   90.00
#
_symmetry.space_group_name_H-M   'P 1'
#
loop_
_entity.id
_entity.type
_entity.pdbx_description
1 polymer ?
#
loop_
_entity_poly.entity_id
_entity_poly.type
_entity_poly.pdbx_seq_one_letter_code
_entity_poly.pdbx_strand_id
1 'polypeptide(L)'
;PSDPTGATATAAAHNPSGATGSVSGVSYSGNDMIVTLTGVTDQQVLTLSTSGGSVSPAVVPLGFLAGDTTADRSVNSADIGLTKSKSGQTVDITNFRTDANVDGTLNSADIGLVKSKSGNALP
;
A
#
# COMPACT_ATOMS: atom_id res chain seq x y z
N PRO A 1 5.46 27.86 8.56
CA PRO A 1 5.13 27.27 7.25
C PRO A 1 3.61 27.18 7.12
N SER A 2 3.04 28.02 6.27
CA SER A 2 1.60 28.14 6.03
C SER A 2 1.04 26.81 5.53
N ASP A 3 -0.05 26.37 6.16
CA ASP A 3 -0.98 25.38 5.62
C ASP A 3 -1.24 25.70 4.13
N PRO A 4 -0.97 24.79 3.18
CA PRO A 4 -1.31 24.99 1.77
C PRO A 4 -2.82 24.77 1.61
N THR A 5 -3.62 25.68 2.17
CA THR A 5 -5.08 25.56 2.45
C THR A 5 -6.00 25.31 1.24
N GLY A 6 -5.46 25.05 0.06
CA GLY A 6 -6.23 24.74 -1.15
C GLY A 6 -5.80 23.47 -1.89
N ALA A 7 -4.79 22.74 -1.39
CA ALA A 7 -4.37 21.50 -2.00
C ALA A 7 -5.32 20.36 -1.60
N THR A 8 -5.79 19.63 -2.60
CA THR A 8 -6.75 18.53 -2.46
C THR A 8 -6.13 17.25 -3.02
N ALA A 9 -6.60 16.11 -2.49
CA ALA A 9 -6.29 14.79 -3.03
C ALA A 9 -7.60 14.05 -3.30
N THR A 10 -7.67 13.37 -4.44
CA THR A 10 -8.79 12.52 -4.82
C THR A 10 -8.26 11.15 -5.23
N ALA A 11 -9.02 10.10 -4.93
CA ALA A 11 -8.70 8.75 -5.36
C ALA A 11 -9.81 8.23 -6.25
N ALA A 12 -9.44 7.72 -7.41
CA ALA A 12 -10.32 6.96 -8.28
C ALA A 12 -9.97 5.48 -8.15
N ALA A 13 -10.94 4.69 -7.71
CA ALA A 13 -10.79 3.25 -7.65
C ALA A 13 -10.87 2.62 -9.04
N HIS A 14 -9.94 1.72 -9.32
CA HIS A 14 -9.94 0.87 -10.48
C HIS A 14 -9.92 -0.59 -10.00
N ASN A 15 -10.70 -1.43 -10.68
CA ASN A 15 -10.61 -2.91 -10.75
C ASN A 15 -10.09 -3.62 -9.47
N PRO A 16 -10.92 -4.37 -8.73
CA PRO A 16 -11.96 -5.28 -9.23
C PRO A 16 -13.37 -4.69 -9.15
N SER A 17 -14.36 -5.40 -9.71
CA SER A 17 -15.78 -5.10 -9.51
C SER A 17 -16.09 -5.03 -8.00
N GLY A 18 -16.30 -3.83 -7.46
CA GLY A 18 -16.52 -3.59 -6.03
C GLY A 18 -15.36 -2.89 -5.29
N ALA A 19 -14.31 -2.45 -5.97
CA ALA A 19 -13.26 -1.65 -5.36
C ALA A 19 -13.83 -0.28 -4.89
N THR A 20 -13.74 0.02 -3.58
CA THR A 20 -14.34 1.23 -2.96
C THR A 20 -13.33 2.21 -2.38
N GLY A 21 -12.04 1.93 -2.59
CA GLY A 21 -10.94 2.76 -2.12
C GLY A 21 -11.13 4.23 -2.49
N SER A 22 -11.15 5.10 -1.48
CA SER A 22 -11.40 6.54 -1.61
C SER A 22 -10.58 7.32 -0.59
N VAL A 23 -10.41 8.63 -0.85
CA VAL A 23 -9.78 9.54 0.11
C VAL A 23 -10.78 9.85 1.24
N SER A 24 -10.41 9.57 2.47
CA SER A 24 -11.18 9.92 3.67
C SER A 24 -10.66 11.18 4.38
N GLY A 25 -9.42 11.59 4.08
CA GLY A 25 -8.83 12.78 4.67
C GLY A 25 -7.51 13.18 4.02
N VAL A 26 -7.16 14.45 4.19
CA VAL A 26 -5.86 15.02 3.79
C VAL A 26 -5.35 15.85 4.95
N SER A 27 -4.08 15.67 5.30
CA SER A 27 -3.39 16.45 6.32
C SER A 27 -1.97 16.78 5.86
N TYR A 28 -1.28 17.67 6.58
CA TYR A 28 0.06 18.12 6.21
C TYR A 28 1.01 18.04 7.40
N SER A 29 2.25 17.61 7.14
CA SER A 29 3.35 17.65 8.09
C SER A 29 4.59 18.22 7.39
N GLY A 30 4.91 19.49 7.64
CA GLY A 30 5.97 20.18 6.92
C GLY A 30 5.67 20.27 5.42
N ASN A 31 6.51 19.63 4.60
CA ASN A 31 6.33 19.56 3.15
C ASN A 31 5.60 18.29 2.67
N ASP A 32 5.20 17.42 3.60
CA ASP A 32 4.55 16.16 3.28
C ASP A 32 3.03 16.33 3.29
N MET A 33 2.37 15.93 2.19
CA MET A 33 0.94 15.72 2.14
C MET A 33 0.63 14.28 2.56
N ILE A 34 -0.14 14.12 3.62
CA ILE A 34 -0.56 12.82 4.15
C ILE A 34 -2.01 12.59 3.74
N VAL A 35 -2.21 11.63 2.83
CA VAL A 35 -3.54 11.25 2.33
C VAL A 35 -4.01 9.99 3.05
N THR A 36 -5.15 10.07 3.73
CA THR A 36 -5.80 8.92 4.36
C THR A 36 -6.77 8.29 3.37
N LEU A 37 -6.64 6.97 3.19
CA LEU A 37 -7.50 6.18 2.32
C LEU A 37 -8.42 5.28 3.16
N THR A 38 -9.63 5.04 2.66
CA THR A 38 -10.60 4.10 3.25
C THR A 38 -11.23 3.24 2.16
N GLY A 39 -11.79 2.08 2.53
CA GLY A 39 -12.43 1.16 1.58
C GLY A 39 -11.47 0.48 0.60
N VAL A 40 -10.16 0.51 0.87
CA VAL A 40 -9.16 -0.12 0.02
C VAL A 40 -9.22 -1.63 0.19
N THR A 41 -9.53 -2.34 -0.90
CA THR A 41 -9.62 -3.79 -0.94
C THR A 41 -8.31 -4.41 -1.44
N ASP A 42 -8.12 -5.69 -1.16
CA ASP A 42 -7.04 -6.48 -1.77
C ASP A 42 -7.22 -6.58 -3.29
N GLN A 43 -6.12 -6.76 -4.03
CA GLN A 43 -6.08 -6.81 -5.49
C GLN A 43 -6.71 -5.58 -6.16
N GLN A 44 -6.37 -4.39 -5.69
CA GLN A 44 -6.94 -3.12 -6.16
C GLN A 44 -5.87 -2.18 -6.71
N VAL A 45 -6.20 -1.41 -7.74
CA VAL A 45 -5.41 -0.23 -8.14
C VAL A 45 -6.21 1.05 -7.87
N LEU A 46 -5.59 2.03 -7.23
CA LEU A 46 -6.13 3.38 -7.06
C LEU A 46 -5.31 4.37 -7.88
N THR A 47 -5.97 5.29 -8.56
CA THR A 47 -5.29 6.48 -9.10
C THR A 47 -5.48 7.62 -8.12
N LEU A 48 -4.39 7.99 -7.43
CA LEU A 48 -4.35 9.17 -6.56
C LEU A 48 -4.00 10.39 -7.40
N SER A 49 -4.84 11.42 -7.34
CA SER A 49 -4.60 12.72 -7.98
C SER A 49 -4.49 13.80 -6.93
N THR A 50 -3.49 14.66 -7.05
CA THR A 50 -3.31 15.83 -6.17
C THR A 50 -3.32 17.10 -7.01
N SER A 51 -3.91 18.17 -6.49
CA SER A 51 -3.97 19.47 -7.17
C SER A 51 -4.29 20.61 -6.21
N GLY A 52 -4.05 21.85 -6.63
CA GLY A 52 -4.38 23.06 -5.86
C GLY A 52 -3.32 23.47 -4.84
N GLY A 53 -3.54 24.63 -4.21
CA GLY A 53 -2.58 25.22 -3.27
C GLY A 53 -1.21 25.48 -3.92
N SER A 54 -0.14 25.20 -3.19
CA SER A 54 1.25 25.27 -3.68
C SER A 54 1.81 23.90 -4.11
N VAL A 55 0.96 22.89 -4.24
CA VAL A 55 1.36 21.53 -4.60
C VAL A 55 1.33 21.39 -6.12
N SER A 56 2.42 20.88 -6.71
CA SER A 56 2.43 20.55 -8.13
C SER A 56 1.41 19.45 -8.40
N PRO A 57 0.52 19.58 -9.40
CA PRO A 57 -0.39 18.51 -9.75
C PRO A 57 0.37 17.21 -10.03
N ALA A 58 -0.09 16.11 -9.44
CA ALA A 58 0.48 14.79 -9.62
C ALA A 58 -0.61 13.74 -9.74
N VAL A 59 -0.38 12.75 -10.59
CA VAL A 59 -1.26 11.59 -10.79
C VAL A 59 -0.41 10.34 -10.57
N VAL A 60 -0.78 9.54 -9.57
CA VAL A 60 0.02 8.40 -9.11
C VAL A 60 -0.87 7.16 -9.02
N PRO A 61 -0.59 6.10 -9.79
CA PRO A 61 -1.23 4.81 -9.60
C PRO A 61 -0.62 4.09 -8.38
N LEU A 62 -1.49 3.56 -7.52
CA LEU A 62 -1.16 2.84 -6.30
C LEU A 62 -1.78 1.45 -6.37
N GLY A 63 -0.95 0.40 -6.34
CA GLY A 63 -1.40 -0.98 -6.27
C GLY A 63 -1.44 -1.48 -4.83
N PHE A 64 -2.54 -2.11 -4.45
CA PHE A 64 -2.74 -2.74 -3.15
C PHE A 64 -2.91 -4.25 -3.35
N LEU A 65 -1.89 -5.01 -2.94
CA LEU A 65 -1.84 -6.45 -3.07
C LEU A 65 -1.23 -7.05 -1.81
N ALA A 66 -2.07 -7.66 -0.98
CA ALA A 66 -1.62 -8.28 0.25
C ALA A 66 -0.81 -9.55 -0.07
N GLY A 67 0.41 -9.61 0.46
CA GLY A 67 1.32 -10.75 0.30
C GLY A 67 2.33 -10.61 -0.84
N ASP A 68 2.30 -9.55 -1.64
CA ASP A 68 3.33 -9.23 -2.64
C ASP A 68 4.53 -8.55 -1.96
N THR A 69 5.44 -9.39 -1.48
CA THR A 69 6.64 -9.00 -0.74
C THR A 69 7.82 -8.71 -1.67
N THR A 70 7.81 -9.21 -2.90
CA THR A 70 8.81 -8.89 -3.94
C THR A 70 8.47 -7.60 -4.70
N ALA A 71 7.26 -7.08 -4.54
CA ALA A 71 6.73 -5.91 -5.24
C ALA A 71 6.70 -6.10 -6.77
N ASP A 72 6.45 -7.32 -7.23
CA ASP A 72 6.37 -7.67 -8.66
C ASP A 72 4.93 -7.76 -9.21
N ARG A 73 3.95 -7.39 -8.37
CA ARG A 73 2.51 -7.35 -8.66
C ARG A 73 1.84 -8.72 -8.73
N SER A 74 2.51 -9.80 -8.30
CA SER A 74 1.96 -11.16 -8.29
C SER A 74 2.38 -11.95 -7.06
N VAL A 75 1.44 -12.41 -6.24
CA VAL A 75 1.76 -13.22 -5.05
C VAL A 75 2.05 -14.65 -5.46
N ASN A 76 3.28 -15.11 -5.24
CA ASN A 76 3.71 -16.44 -5.65
C ASN A 76 4.77 -17.05 -4.70
N SER A 77 5.45 -18.11 -5.15
CA SER A 77 6.44 -18.81 -4.35
C SER A 77 7.68 -17.97 -4.02
N ALA A 78 7.99 -16.96 -4.83
CA ALA A 78 9.05 -16.00 -4.57
C ALA A 78 8.75 -15.19 -3.30
N ASP A 79 7.52 -14.73 -3.11
CA ASP A 79 7.10 -14.00 -1.89
C ASP A 79 7.19 -14.86 -0.65
N ILE A 80 6.72 -16.10 -0.76
CA ILE A 80 6.80 -17.08 0.32
C ILE A 80 8.27 -17.32 0.69
N GLY A 81 9.16 -17.42 -0.30
CA GLY A 81 10.59 -17.59 -0.11
C GLY A 81 11.25 -16.38 0.55
N LEU A 82 10.94 -15.18 0.07
CA LEU A 82 11.45 -13.93 0.63
C LEU A 82 11.01 -13.76 2.08
N THR A 83 9.71 -13.91 2.36
CA THR A 83 9.14 -13.81 3.72
C THR A 83 9.78 -14.82 4.67
N LYS A 84 9.95 -16.08 4.23
CA LYS A 84 10.69 -17.10 5.00
C LYS A 84 12.12 -16.69 5.30
N SER A 85 12.82 -16.09 4.34
CA SER A 85 14.22 -15.68 4.53
C SER A 85 14.39 -14.57 5.58
N LYS A 86 13.31 -13.83 5.88
CA LYS A 86 13.29 -12.75 6.86
C LYS A 86 12.72 -13.15 8.23
N SER A 87 12.10 -14.33 8.34
CA SER A 87 11.55 -14.84 9.60
C SER A 87 12.60 -14.83 10.72
N GLY A 88 12.22 -14.29 11.88
CA GLY A 88 13.07 -14.15 13.06
C GLY A 88 13.98 -12.92 13.05
N GLN A 89 14.03 -12.15 11.97
CA GLN A 89 14.73 -10.87 11.93
C GLN A 89 13.87 -9.77 12.56
N THR A 90 14.52 -8.72 13.07
CA THR A 90 13.84 -7.50 13.52
C THR A 90 13.30 -6.74 12.31
N VAL A 91 12.08 -6.20 12.43
CA VAL A 91 11.48 -5.36 11.40
C VAL A 91 12.27 -4.06 11.24
N ASP A 92 12.62 -3.72 10.00
CA ASP A 92 13.29 -2.50 9.61
C ASP A 92 12.87 -2.03 8.20
N ILE A 93 13.43 -0.91 7.74
CA ILE A 93 13.10 -0.30 6.44
C ILE A 93 13.44 -1.19 5.22
N THR A 94 14.25 -2.23 5.39
CA THR A 94 14.64 -3.15 4.31
C THR A 94 13.77 -4.40 4.23
N ASN A 95 13.04 -4.72 5.30
CA ASN A 95 12.26 -5.96 5.39
C ASN A 95 10.79 -5.76 5.83
N PHE A 96 10.35 -4.54 6.15
CA PHE A 96 8.97 -4.26 6.61
C PHE A 96 7.88 -4.80 5.66
N ARG A 97 8.16 -4.94 4.36
CA ARG A 97 7.20 -5.51 3.40
C ARG A 97 6.91 -7.00 3.66
N THR A 98 7.80 -7.70 4.37
CA THR A 98 7.63 -9.11 4.77
C THR A 98 6.88 -9.28 6.09
N ASP A 99 6.63 -8.19 6.83
CA ASP A 99 5.69 -8.15 7.97
C ASP A 99 4.27 -8.03 7.39
N ALA A 100 3.77 -9.14 6.85
CA ALA A 100 2.57 -9.15 6.04
C ALA A 100 1.31 -8.94 6.89
N ASN A 101 1.31 -9.35 8.15
CA ASN A 101 0.20 -9.13 9.08
C ASN A 101 0.32 -7.82 9.89
N VAL A 102 1.45 -7.10 9.75
CA VAL A 102 1.72 -5.78 10.34
C VAL A 102 1.68 -5.82 11.87
N ASP A 103 2.21 -6.90 12.47
CA ASP A 103 2.27 -7.06 13.93
C ASP A 103 3.63 -6.66 14.53
N GLY A 104 4.60 -6.29 13.68
CA GLY A 104 5.94 -5.90 14.09
C GLY A 104 6.90 -7.08 14.28
N THR A 105 6.49 -8.31 13.95
CA THR A 105 7.30 -9.52 14.13
C THR A 105 7.30 -10.40 12.91
N LEU A 106 8.48 -10.63 12.32
CA LEU A 106 8.61 -11.50 11.14
C LEU A 106 8.60 -12.97 11.55
N ASN A 107 7.51 -13.69 11.28
CA ASN A 107 7.37 -15.07 11.73
C ASN A 107 6.50 -15.94 10.80
N SER A 108 6.10 -17.12 11.28
CA SER A 108 5.26 -18.06 10.53
C SER A 108 3.87 -17.55 10.18
N ALA A 109 3.34 -16.56 10.91
CA ALA A 109 2.07 -15.91 10.63
C ALA A 109 2.12 -15.14 9.31
N ASP A 110 3.20 -14.39 9.05
CA ASP A 110 3.42 -13.70 7.77
C ASP A 110 3.50 -14.70 6.62
N ILE A 111 4.30 -15.75 6.80
CA ILE A 111 4.47 -16.82 5.81
C ILE A 111 3.11 -17.48 5.52
N GLY A 112 2.29 -17.69 6.55
CA GLY A 112 0.94 -18.23 6.43
C GLY A 112 0.02 -17.31 5.65
N LEU A 113 0.06 -16.01 5.93
CA LEU A 113 -0.73 -15.01 5.23
C LEU A 113 -0.34 -14.93 3.75
N VAL A 114 0.96 -14.82 3.43
CA VAL A 114 1.46 -14.79 2.04
C VAL A 114 1.05 -16.06 1.29
N LYS A 115 1.17 -17.25 1.90
CA LYS A 115 0.69 -18.50 1.30
C LYS A 115 -0.81 -18.48 0.99
N SER A 116 -1.62 -17.92 1.89
CA SER A 116 -3.07 -17.83 1.68
C SER A 116 -3.47 -16.92 0.51
N LYS A 117 -2.54 -16.05 0.08
CA LYS A 117 -2.72 -15.08 -1.01
C LYS A 117 -2.05 -15.52 -2.32
N SER A 118 -1.36 -16.67 -2.33
CA SER A 118 -0.70 -17.18 -3.53
C SER A 118 -1.68 -17.32 -4.71
N GLY A 119 -1.31 -16.75 -5.85
CA GLY A 119 -2.15 -16.67 -7.05
C GLY A 119 -2.91 -15.36 -7.21
N ASN A 120 -2.97 -14.52 -6.17
CA ASN A 120 -3.48 -13.16 -6.30
C ASN A 120 -2.52 -12.30 -7.12
N ALA A 121 -3.04 -11.36 -7.89
CA ALA A 121 -2.24 -10.41 -8.66
C ALA A 121 -2.96 -9.06 -8.74
N LEU A 122 -2.20 -8.01 -9.03
CA LEU A 122 -2.82 -6.74 -9.44
C LEU A 122 -3.31 -6.87 -10.89
N PRO A 123 -4.44 -6.23 -11.24
CA PRO A 123 -4.90 -6.11 -12.61
C PRO A 123 -3.96 -5.32 -13.54
#